data_AF-A0A2V3DQG9-F1
#
_entry.id   AF-A0A2V3DQG9-F1
#
_cell.length_a   1.000
_cell.length_b   1.000
_cell.length_c   1.000
_cell.angle_alpha   90.00
_cell.angle_beta   90.00
_cell.angle_gamma   90.00
#
_symmetry.space_group_name_H-M   'P 1'
#
loop_
_entity.id
_entity.type
_entity.pdbx_description
1 polymer ?
#
loop_
_entity_poly.entity_id
_entity_poly.type
_entity_poly.pdbx_seq_one_letter_code
_entity_poly.pdbx_strand_id
1 'polypeptide(L)'
;MLAGIALTILSVTVSSVVVAQRPHAPSEEASGSKPLRSLHFDGDLGGIDQGEIRRYLPNHFTEDVDVTVVVRSAEDYLNWPTGPYVRDTLTSEFYEPQVLVDALWRLKSEFPGLLDPATAELRSDHTIIPVWRVNSEYVTIPAIISGAVNLGGRSHLGTFDWEYGSYFVSDHAENQVISAVKELSLGLESNNYSEPEINGFWLFVLLTLSLGLSSITLLLVIRYGGSVSMRLGLFGRNARTLRRLRDELDALALGLDDSRLNAVAGLGASPTDSKTPGTVAESDQRIYERTLVMAWRISEDLASRPLSGRLDAGYVAEIDHLETIVTALGLRENDVKRRTQQLLDATFGRSKFPKNSGHTG
;
A
#
# COMPACT_ATOMS: atom_id res chain seq x y z
N MET A 1 -3.19 -15.82 -21.00
CA MET A 1 -1.75 -16.12 -20.92
C MET A 1 -0.91 -14.85 -20.89
N LEU A 2 -1.06 -13.94 -21.88
CA LEU A 2 -0.32 -12.67 -21.96
C LEU A 2 -0.45 -11.76 -20.72
N ALA A 3 -1.66 -11.61 -20.16
CA ALA A 3 -1.86 -10.80 -18.96
C ALA A 3 -1.12 -11.34 -17.72
N GLY A 4 -0.99 -12.66 -17.59
CA GLY A 4 -0.23 -13.28 -16.50
C GLY A 4 1.27 -13.05 -16.66
N ILE A 5 1.79 -13.15 -17.89
CA ILE A 5 3.20 -12.89 -18.20
C ILE A 5 3.56 -11.43 -17.92
N ALA A 6 2.72 -10.48 -18.35
CA ALA A 6 2.93 -9.05 -18.10
C ALA A 6 2.97 -8.72 -16.60
N LEU A 7 2.14 -9.38 -15.80
CA LEU A 7 2.09 -9.23 -14.35
C LEU A 7 3.34 -9.77 -13.65
N THR A 8 3.83 -10.94 -14.08
CA THR A 8 5.07 -11.49 -13.54
C THR A 8 6.25 -10.58 -13.87
N ILE A 9 6.32 -10.06 -15.10
CA ILE A 9 7.38 -9.13 -15.52
C ILE A 9 7.30 -7.85 -14.67
N LEU A 10 6.12 -7.26 -14.48
CA LEU A 10 5.95 -6.07 -13.66
C LEU A 10 6.41 -6.31 -12.21
N SER A 11 6.04 -7.44 -11.62
CA SER A 11 6.43 -7.80 -10.25
C SER A 11 7.95 -7.94 -10.12
N VAL A 12 8.59 -8.62 -11.09
CA VAL A 12 10.05 -8.77 -11.13
C VAL A 12 10.72 -7.41 -11.25
N THR A 13 10.28 -6.56 -12.19
CA THR A 13 10.88 -5.24 -12.43
C THR A 13 10.77 -4.34 -11.21
N VAL A 14 9.59 -4.26 -10.58
CA VAL A 14 9.39 -3.43 -9.38
C VAL A 14 10.25 -3.95 -8.23
N SER A 15 10.31 -5.28 -8.05
CA SER A 15 11.15 -5.88 -7.01
C SER A 15 12.63 -5.64 -7.24
N SER A 16 13.10 -5.72 -8.48
CA SER A 16 14.48 -5.38 -8.85
C SER A 16 14.81 -3.92 -8.57
N VAL A 17 13.92 -2.99 -8.88
CA VAL A 17 14.12 -1.55 -8.59
C VAL A 17 14.22 -1.30 -7.08
N VAL A 18 13.31 -1.88 -6.29
CA VAL A 18 13.31 -1.74 -4.83
C VAL A 18 14.59 -2.31 -4.20
N VAL A 19 15.08 -3.44 -4.70
CA VAL A 19 16.33 -4.04 -4.23
C VAL A 19 17.54 -3.23 -4.68
N ALA A 20 17.54 -2.70 -5.91
CA ALA A 20 18.62 -1.87 -6.44
C ALA A 20 18.71 -0.50 -5.75
N GLN A 21 17.62 0.01 -5.20
CA GLN A 21 17.59 1.23 -4.40
C GLN A 21 18.10 1.03 -2.96
N ARG A 22 18.45 -0.20 -2.56
CA ARG A 22 19.03 -0.39 -1.24
C ARG A 22 20.39 0.32 -1.14
N PRO A 23 20.72 0.87 0.04
CA PRO A 23 22.09 1.26 0.35
C PRO A 23 22.99 0.06 0.07
N HIS A 24 23.97 0.24 -0.80
CA HIS A 24 25.01 -0.75 -1.01
C HIS A 24 26.05 -0.57 0.09
N ALA A 25 26.74 -1.65 0.47
CA ALA A 25 27.89 -1.53 1.35
C ALA A 25 28.86 -0.48 0.76
N PRO A 26 29.41 0.43 1.60
CA PRO A 26 30.40 1.38 1.12
C PRO A 26 31.54 0.63 0.43
N SER A 27 31.95 1.12 -0.74
CA SER A 27 33.04 0.51 -1.51
C SER A 27 34.37 0.62 -0.75
N GLU A 28 35.35 -0.23 -1.10
CA GLU A 28 36.72 -0.12 -0.56
C GLU A 28 37.42 1.22 -0.92
N GLU A 29 36.82 1.97 -1.84
CA GLU A 29 37.20 3.30 -2.25
C GLU A 29 36.13 4.30 -1.82
N ALA A 30 36.55 5.45 -1.26
CA ALA A 30 35.64 6.50 -0.84
C ALA A 30 35.01 7.18 -2.06
N SER A 31 33.68 7.27 -2.09
CA SER A 31 32.92 7.82 -3.24
C SER A 31 32.71 9.34 -3.17
N GLY A 32 33.21 9.99 -2.12
CA GLY A 32 33.08 11.42 -1.90
C GLY A 32 33.69 12.29 -3.01
N SER A 33 33.19 13.52 -3.14
CA SER A 33 33.64 14.47 -4.17
C SER A 33 34.29 15.73 -3.59
N LYS A 34 34.28 15.88 -2.25
CA LYS A 34 34.84 17.05 -1.59
C LYS A 34 36.31 16.81 -1.22
N PRO A 35 37.20 17.79 -1.43
CA PRO A 35 38.54 17.74 -0.88
C PRO A 35 38.51 17.94 0.64
N LEU A 36 39.59 17.56 1.32
CA LEU A 36 39.78 17.91 2.73
C LEU A 36 39.77 19.44 2.90
N ARG A 37 38.97 19.95 3.85
CA ARG A 37 38.82 21.41 4.04
C ARG A 37 40.07 22.03 4.65
N SER A 38 40.58 21.41 5.71
CA SER A 38 41.84 21.85 6.32
C SER A 38 42.59 20.70 6.98
N LEU A 39 43.91 20.88 7.07
CA LEU A 39 44.83 19.97 7.73
C LEU A 39 45.80 20.76 8.60
N HIS A 40 45.73 20.52 9.90
CA HIS A 40 46.58 21.12 10.92
C HIS A 40 47.46 20.05 11.56
N PHE A 41 48.67 20.45 11.97
CA PHE A 41 49.60 19.59 12.67
C PHE A 41 49.95 20.25 14.01
N ASP A 42 49.92 19.48 15.09
CA ASP A 42 50.26 19.90 16.44
C ASP A 42 51.22 18.90 17.09
N GLY A 43 52.19 19.40 17.87
CA GLY A 43 53.18 18.58 18.57
C GLY A 43 54.52 18.45 17.85
N ASP A 44 55.35 17.49 18.31
CA ASP A 44 56.68 17.24 17.77
C ASP A 44 56.61 16.39 16.50
N LEU A 45 56.83 17.04 15.36
CA LEU A 45 56.77 16.44 14.03
C LEU A 45 58.10 15.83 13.57
N GLY A 46 59.11 15.70 14.44
CA GLY A 46 60.42 15.15 14.07
C GLY A 46 60.32 13.88 13.22
N GLY A 47 60.83 13.92 11.98
CA GLY A 47 60.77 12.79 11.05
C GLY A 47 59.43 12.55 10.34
N ILE A 48 58.45 13.47 10.45
CA ILE A 48 57.17 13.41 9.72
C ILE A 48 57.14 14.51 8.65
N ASP A 49 57.14 14.14 7.37
CA ASP A 49 57.03 15.09 6.24
C ASP A 49 55.57 15.51 5.98
N GLN A 50 55.23 16.71 6.42
CA GLN A 50 53.91 17.31 6.18
C GLN A 50 53.61 17.52 4.69
N GLY A 51 54.63 17.80 3.87
CA GLY A 51 54.48 18.02 2.43
C GLY A 51 54.12 16.73 1.70
N GLU A 52 54.72 15.61 2.12
CA GLU A 52 54.38 14.27 1.63
C GLU A 52 52.94 13.91 1.99
N ILE A 53 52.54 14.09 3.25
CA ILE A 53 51.15 13.85 3.68
C ILE A 53 50.20 14.66 2.80
N ARG A 54 50.37 15.98 2.71
CA ARG A 54 49.50 16.87 1.91
C ARG A 54 49.41 16.47 0.44
N ARG A 55 50.48 15.92 -0.14
CA ARG A 55 50.51 15.49 -1.55
C ARG A 55 49.67 14.24 -1.79
N TYR A 56 49.60 13.33 -0.82
CA TYR A 56 48.98 12.00 -0.97
C TYR A 56 47.67 11.84 -0.20
N LEU A 57 47.16 12.90 0.43
CA LEU A 57 45.87 12.85 1.11
C LEU A 57 44.71 12.56 0.14
N PRO A 58 43.72 11.76 0.58
CA PRO A 58 42.52 11.52 -0.20
C PRO A 58 41.72 12.82 -0.37
N ASN A 59 41.11 12.99 -1.55
CA ASN A 59 40.27 14.15 -1.89
C ASN A 59 38.81 13.75 -2.12
N HIS A 60 38.33 12.76 -1.36
CA HIS A 60 37.05 12.09 -1.61
C HIS A 60 36.20 12.01 -0.34
N PHE A 61 35.90 13.16 0.27
CA PHE A 61 35.00 13.26 1.40
C PHE A 61 33.55 13.50 0.96
N THR A 62 32.60 12.96 1.73
CA THR A 62 31.15 13.19 1.56
C THR A 62 30.74 14.55 2.14
N GLU A 63 31.47 15.04 3.14
CA GLU A 63 31.21 16.30 3.85
C GLU A 63 32.49 17.14 4.06
N ASP A 64 32.33 18.35 4.60
CA ASP A 64 33.47 19.25 4.83
C ASP A 64 34.13 18.91 6.17
N VAL A 65 35.38 18.44 6.12
CA VAL A 65 36.11 17.91 7.29
C VAL A 65 37.39 18.69 7.54
N ASP A 66 37.61 19.09 8.79
CA ASP A 66 38.86 19.64 9.31
C ASP A 66 39.60 18.58 10.12
N VAL A 67 40.84 18.29 9.72
CA VAL A 67 41.69 17.29 10.40
C VAL A 67 42.81 17.98 11.15
N THR A 68 42.97 17.61 12.42
CA THR A 68 44.12 17.99 13.26
C THR A 68 44.92 16.72 13.59
N VAL A 69 46.13 16.62 13.04
CA VAL A 69 47.08 15.55 13.36
C VAL A 69 47.86 15.97 14.59
N VAL A 70 47.77 15.19 15.67
CA VAL A 70 48.37 15.55 16.95
C VAL A 70 49.42 14.50 17.33
N VAL A 71 50.68 14.93 17.40
CA VAL A 71 51.80 14.04 17.71
C VAL A 71 52.16 14.17 19.19
N ARG A 72 52.16 13.04 19.91
CA ARG A 72 52.49 12.95 21.34
C ARG A 72 53.35 11.74 21.62
N SER A 73 54.09 11.77 22.73
CA SER A 73 54.85 10.62 23.21
C SER A 73 53.91 9.49 23.62
N ALA A 74 54.15 8.29 23.09
CA ALA A 74 53.46 7.08 23.52
C ALA A 74 53.83 6.71 24.96
N GLU A 75 55.05 7.04 25.41
CA GLU A 75 55.47 6.84 26.79
C GLU A 75 54.61 7.69 27.75
N ASP A 76 54.39 8.97 27.43
CA ASP A 76 53.71 9.92 28.33
C ASP A 76 52.19 9.74 28.40
N TYR A 77 51.57 9.22 27.33
CA TYR A 77 50.11 9.09 27.21
C TYR A 77 49.64 7.65 27.33
N LEU A 78 50.39 6.70 26.76
CA LEU A 78 50.01 5.29 26.72
C LEU A 78 50.81 4.42 27.69
N ASN A 79 51.69 5.01 28.52
CA ASN A 79 52.62 4.30 29.39
C ASN A 79 53.47 3.25 28.63
N TRP A 80 53.76 3.52 27.36
CA TRP A 80 54.48 2.59 26.51
C TRP A 80 55.95 2.52 26.93
N PRO A 81 56.52 1.34 27.21
CA PRO A 81 57.94 1.23 27.54
C PRO A 81 58.82 1.65 26.36
N THR A 82 59.77 2.55 26.61
CA THR A 82 60.80 2.95 25.66
C THR A 82 61.99 1.98 25.71
N GLY A 83 62.29 1.30 24.59
CA GLY A 83 63.41 0.36 24.52
C GLY A 83 63.63 -0.24 23.11
N PRO A 84 64.78 -0.90 22.86
CA PRO A 84 65.17 -1.38 21.53
C PRO A 84 64.38 -2.60 21.02
N TYR A 85 63.54 -3.23 21.84
CA TYR A 85 62.80 -4.47 21.51
C TYR A 85 61.32 -4.29 21.16
N VAL A 86 60.94 -3.04 20.86
CA VAL A 86 59.56 -2.64 20.55
C VAL A 86 58.96 -3.50 19.42
N ARG A 87 59.69 -3.83 18.35
CA ARG A 87 59.09 -4.49 17.18
C ARG A 87 58.57 -5.93 17.44
N ASP A 88 59.22 -6.71 18.30
CA ASP A 88 58.98 -8.16 18.44
C ASP A 88 58.10 -8.55 19.65
N THR A 89 57.80 -7.61 20.56
CA THR A 89 57.06 -7.88 21.82
C THR A 89 55.71 -7.17 21.93
N LEU A 90 55.32 -6.38 20.92
CA LEU A 90 54.14 -5.49 21.00
C LEU A 90 52.87 -6.06 20.36
N THR A 91 52.86 -7.36 20.10
CA THR A 91 51.63 -8.08 19.78
C THR A 91 50.90 -8.43 21.08
N SER A 92 49.88 -7.63 21.43
CA SER A 92 48.82 -7.88 22.42
C SER A 92 49.13 -7.84 23.92
N GLU A 93 50.36 -8.08 24.40
CA GLU A 93 50.63 -8.25 25.85
C GLU A 93 50.62 -6.96 26.69
N PHE A 94 50.79 -5.79 26.08
CA PHE A 94 50.85 -4.49 26.80
C PHE A 94 49.58 -3.65 26.64
N TYR A 95 48.47 -4.26 26.23
CA TYR A 95 47.25 -3.54 25.88
C TYR A 95 46.27 -3.44 27.05
N GLU A 96 46.20 -2.26 27.68
CA GLU A 96 45.11 -1.89 28.57
C GLU A 96 44.15 -0.90 27.85
N PRO A 97 42.93 -1.31 27.46
CA PRO A 97 41.98 -0.44 26.78
C PRO A 97 41.68 0.87 27.53
N GLN A 98 41.66 0.80 28.86
CA GLN A 98 41.40 1.97 29.71
C GLN A 98 42.47 3.05 29.51
N VAL A 99 43.74 2.67 29.37
CA VAL A 99 44.85 3.61 29.17
C VAL A 99 44.69 4.35 27.83
N LEU A 100 44.25 3.66 26.77
CA LEU A 100 43.94 4.32 25.50
C LEU A 100 42.80 5.32 25.64
N VAL A 101 41.70 4.90 26.28
CA VAL A 101 40.53 5.76 26.47
C VAL A 101 40.92 7.02 27.25
N ASP A 102 41.63 6.85 28.37
CA ASP A 102 42.10 7.97 29.21
C ASP A 102 43.05 8.89 28.44
N ALA A 103 43.94 8.32 27.61
CA ALA A 103 44.83 9.08 26.74
C ALA A 103 44.06 9.90 25.69
N LEU A 104 43.03 9.32 25.06
CA LEU A 104 42.18 10.02 24.09
C LEU A 104 41.38 11.14 24.75
N TRP A 105 40.84 10.92 25.96
CA TRP A 105 40.16 11.97 26.74
C TRP A 105 41.09 13.10 27.14
N ARG A 106 42.29 12.76 27.64
CA ARG A 106 43.35 13.73 27.96
C ARG A 106 43.71 14.55 26.73
N LEU A 107 43.94 13.90 25.59
CA LEU A 107 44.27 14.56 24.34
C LEU A 107 43.14 15.49 23.88
N LYS A 108 41.88 15.04 23.90
CA LYS A 108 40.71 15.85 23.55
C LYS A 108 40.63 17.12 24.42
N SER A 109 40.98 17.03 25.71
CA SER A 109 40.95 18.16 26.64
C SER A 109 41.97 19.27 26.32
N GLU A 110 43.03 18.97 25.55
CA GLU A 110 44.03 19.96 25.11
C GLU A 110 43.50 20.89 24.02
N PHE A 111 42.38 20.54 23.38
CA PHE A 111 41.81 21.27 22.25
C PHE A 111 40.39 21.79 22.53
N PRO A 112 40.17 22.60 23.59
CA PRO A 112 38.84 23.08 23.94
C PRO A 112 38.20 23.93 22.83
N GLY A 113 39.01 24.55 21.96
CA GLY A 113 38.53 25.32 20.80
C GLY A 113 37.89 24.48 19.70
N LEU A 114 38.11 23.16 19.70
CA LEU A 114 37.49 22.23 18.73
C LEU A 114 36.19 21.61 19.27
N LEU A 115 35.88 21.84 20.55
CA LEU A 115 34.71 21.27 21.23
C LEU A 115 33.48 22.18 21.08
N ASP A 116 32.30 21.56 21.07
CA ASP A 116 31.04 22.26 21.22
C ASP A 116 30.89 22.71 22.69
N PRO A 117 30.70 24.02 22.96
CA PRO A 117 30.56 24.54 24.33
C PRO A 117 29.37 23.94 25.11
N ALA A 118 28.34 23.44 24.43
CA ALA A 118 27.14 22.90 25.06
C ALA A 118 27.28 21.42 25.46
N THR A 119 28.00 20.62 24.67
CA THR A 119 28.13 19.16 24.88
C THR A 119 29.50 18.73 25.36
N ALA A 120 30.52 19.59 25.25
CA ALA A 120 31.93 19.24 25.41
C ALA A 120 32.39 18.09 24.47
N GLU A 121 31.64 17.82 23.41
CA GLU A 121 32.00 16.89 22.36
C GLU A 121 32.74 17.58 21.22
N LEU A 122 33.54 16.81 20.47
CA LEU A 122 34.20 17.36 19.29
C LEU A 122 33.13 17.78 18.28
N ARG A 123 33.28 18.96 17.68
CA ARG A 123 32.34 19.41 16.64
C ARG A 123 32.30 18.41 15.48
N SER A 124 31.13 18.26 14.86
CA SER A 124 30.92 17.27 13.78
C SER A 124 31.84 17.47 12.57
N ASP A 125 32.28 18.70 12.31
CA ASP A 125 33.17 19.03 11.20
C ASP A 125 34.67 18.85 11.53
N HIS A 126 35.02 18.45 12.75
CA HIS A 126 36.40 18.31 13.22
C HIS A 126 36.76 16.86 13.53
N THR A 127 38.01 16.51 13.25
CA THR A 127 38.59 15.21 13.59
C THR A 127 40.02 15.39 14.09
N ILE A 128 40.36 14.69 15.17
CA ILE A 128 41.72 14.62 15.73
C ILE A 128 42.30 13.24 15.42
N ILE A 129 43.45 13.21 14.76
CA ILE A 129 44.22 11.98 14.50
C ILE A 129 45.40 11.94 15.46
N PRO A 130 45.33 11.14 16.54
CA PRO A 130 46.43 10.98 17.48
C PRO A 130 47.53 10.11 16.89
N VAL A 131 48.72 10.68 16.76
CA VAL A 131 49.94 9.96 16.36
C VAL A 131 50.79 9.79 17.61
N TRP A 132 50.85 8.55 18.11
CA TRP A 132 51.65 8.22 19.27
C TRP A 132 53.04 7.81 18.83
N ARG A 133 54.03 8.63 19.18
CA ARG A 133 55.44 8.40 18.91
C ARG A 133 55.99 7.41 19.93
N VAL A 134 56.37 6.23 19.46
CA VAL A 134 56.97 5.19 20.31
C VAL A 134 58.45 5.45 20.52
N ASN A 135 59.15 5.92 19.49
CA ASN A 135 60.53 6.40 19.54
C ASN A 135 60.80 7.35 18.35
N SER A 136 62.07 7.64 18.04
CA SER A 136 62.42 8.55 16.94
C SER A 136 61.98 8.07 15.55
N GLU A 137 61.79 6.77 15.37
CA GLU A 137 61.51 6.16 14.06
C GLU A 137 60.06 5.64 13.95
N TYR A 138 59.47 5.20 15.05
CA TYR A 138 58.23 4.45 15.04
C TYR A 138 57.04 5.22 15.62
N VAL A 139 55.89 5.12 14.95
CA VAL A 139 54.61 5.70 15.38
C VAL A 139 53.47 4.68 15.33
N THR A 140 52.38 4.98 16.02
CA THR A 140 51.13 4.23 15.94
C THR A 140 49.90 5.14 16.05
N ILE A 141 48.82 4.73 15.39
CA ILE A 141 47.51 5.41 15.36
C ILE A 141 46.46 4.33 15.64
N PRO A 142 46.14 4.03 16.91
CA PRO A 142 45.20 2.97 17.27
C PRO A 142 43.73 3.40 17.10
N ALA A 143 43.44 4.68 17.26
CA ALA A 143 42.08 5.22 17.17
C ALA A 143 42.10 6.66 16.65
N ILE A 144 40.96 7.13 16.13
CA ILE A 144 40.74 8.50 15.66
C ILE A 144 39.61 9.10 16.52
N ILE A 145 39.73 10.37 16.93
CA ILE A 145 38.68 11.08 17.66
C ILE A 145 37.90 11.93 16.65
N SER A 146 36.66 11.56 16.36
CA SER A 146 35.81 12.29 15.41
C SER A 146 34.47 12.64 16.03
N GLY A 147 33.95 13.84 15.73
CA GLY A 147 32.61 14.25 16.12
C GLY A 147 31.51 13.77 15.16
N ALA A 148 31.88 13.24 13.99
CA ALA A 148 30.95 12.80 12.95
C ALA A 148 30.96 11.28 12.72
N VAL A 149 32.06 10.57 12.95
CA VAL A 149 32.13 9.12 12.67
C VAL A 149 31.53 8.29 13.82
N ASN A 150 30.45 7.58 13.54
CA ASN A 150 29.84 6.57 14.41
C ASN A 150 30.51 5.19 14.26
N LEU A 151 31.08 4.89 13.08
CA LEU A 151 31.73 3.61 12.74
C LEU A 151 32.99 3.88 11.88
N GLY A 152 34.19 3.71 12.44
CA GLY A 152 35.46 3.87 11.73
C GLY A 152 36.12 2.53 11.42
N GLY A 153 36.95 2.46 10.38
CA GLY A 153 37.70 1.23 10.03
C GLY A 153 38.67 0.73 11.12
N ARG A 154 38.99 1.56 12.10
CA ARG A 154 39.83 1.23 13.27
C ARG A 154 39.06 1.15 14.58
N SER A 155 37.77 1.47 14.64
CA SER A 155 37.01 1.39 15.89
C SER A 155 35.54 1.18 15.55
N HIS A 156 35.03 -0.02 15.83
CA HIS A 156 33.62 -0.33 15.68
C HIS A 156 32.99 -0.76 17.01
N LEU A 157 31.78 -0.27 17.24
CA LEU A 157 30.91 -0.77 18.29
C LEU A 157 30.28 -2.07 17.77
N GLY A 158 30.79 -3.21 18.21
CA GLY A 158 30.11 -4.49 18.01
C GLY A 158 28.83 -4.56 18.85
N THR A 159 27.96 -5.52 18.54
CA THR A 159 26.66 -5.70 19.23
C THR A 159 26.81 -5.92 20.74
N PHE A 160 27.97 -6.38 21.21
CA PHE A 160 28.23 -6.67 22.62
C PHE A 160 29.57 -6.10 23.14
N ASP A 161 30.49 -5.69 22.26
CA ASP A 161 31.87 -5.32 22.61
C ASP A 161 32.35 -4.09 21.81
N TRP A 162 33.21 -3.25 22.39
CA TRP A 162 33.93 -2.19 21.64
C TRP A 162 35.21 -2.79 21.09
N GLU A 163 35.33 -2.92 19.76
CA GLU A 163 36.58 -3.37 19.13
C GLU A 163 37.46 -2.15 18.86
N TYR A 164 38.50 -2.01 19.68
CA TYR A 164 39.53 -0.97 19.52
C TYR A 164 40.50 -1.36 18.40
N GLY A 165 41.02 -0.37 17.68
CA GLY A 165 41.92 -0.58 16.55
C GLY A 165 43.22 -1.25 16.96
N SER A 166 43.82 -1.96 16.02
CA SER A 166 45.10 -2.63 16.27
C SER A 166 46.22 -1.62 16.45
N TYR A 167 47.07 -1.86 17.46
CA TYR A 167 48.31 -1.13 17.69
C TYR A 167 49.37 -1.53 16.67
N PHE A 168 49.15 -1.15 15.42
CA PHE A 168 50.14 -1.35 14.37
C PHE A 168 51.21 -0.26 14.49
N VAL A 169 52.43 -0.67 14.82
CA VAL A 169 53.60 0.20 14.92
C VAL A 169 54.30 0.23 13.56
N SER A 170 54.56 1.41 13.02
CA SER A 170 55.21 1.58 11.72
C SER A 170 56.30 2.65 11.77
N ASP A 171 57.34 2.43 10.98
CA ASP A 171 58.42 3.35 10.64
C ASP A 171 58.05 4.34 9.52
N HIS A 172 56.85 4.24 8.94
CA HIS A 172 56.34 5.13 7.90
C HIS A 172 55.16 5.94 8.42
N ALA A 173 55.47 7.02 9.16
CA ALA A 173 54.48 7.84 9.84
C ALA A 173 53.51 8.53 8.86
N GLU A 174 54.01 8.97 7.71
CA GLU A 174 53.22 9.62 6.66
C GLU A 174 52.13 8.67 6.14
N ASN A 175 52.51 7.43 5.82
CA ASN A 175 51.58 6.41 5.33
C ASN A 175 50.51 6.06 6.35
N GLN A 176 50.85 6.04 7.64
CA GLN A 176 49.87 5.82 8.72
C GLN A 176 48.87 6.97 8.81
N VAL A 177 49.33 8.23 8.75
CA VAL A 177 48.44 9.40 8.77
C VAL A 177 47.54 9.43 7.52
N ILE A 178 48.10 9.17 6.33
CA ILE A 178 47.32 9.12 5.09
C ILE A 178 46.26 8.00 5.17
N SER A 179 46.63 6.83 5.69
CA SER A 179 45.71 5.71 5.86
C SER A 179 44.60 6.03 6.86
N ALA A 180 44.94 6.66 7.99
CA ALA A 180 43.96 7.11 8.98
C ALA A 180 42.96 8.12 8.39
N VAL A 181 43.42 9.05 7.55
CA VAL A 181 42.54 10.00 6.85
C VAL A 181 41.68 9.30 5.79
N LYS A 182 42.20 8.29 5.09
CA LYS A 182 41.41 7.46 4.17
C LYS A 182 40.32 6.69 4.93
N GLU A 183 40.66 6.07 6.05
CA GLU A 183 39.69 5.37 6.90
C GLU A 183 38.62 6.31 7.46
N LEU A 184 38.97 7.57 7.76
CA LEU A 184 38.01 8.62 8.10
C LEU A 184 37.04 8.86 6.94
N SER A 185 37.52 9.03 5.69
CA SER A 185 36.62 9.22 4.53
C SER A 185 35.66 8.04 4.33
N LEU A 186 36.14 6.81 4.52
CA LEU A 186 35.32 5.59 4.43
C LEU A 186 34.32 5.50 5.59
N GLY A 187 34.72 5.88 6.80
CA GLY A 187 33.84 5.93 7.98
C GLY A 187 32.72 6.97 7.86
N LEU A 188 33.02 8.13 7.26
CA LEU A 188 31.99 9.14 7.00
C LEU A 188 30.96 8.67 5.95
N GLU A 189 31.38 7.87 4.98
CA GLU A 189 30.48 7.23 4.03
C GLU A 189 29.62 6.14 4.70
N SER A 190 30.20 5.39 5.64
CA SER A 190 29.51 4.31 6.37
C SER A 190 28.53 4.81 7.44
N ASN A 191 28.65 6.05 7.93
CA ASN A 191 27.79 6.60 8.98
C ASN A 191 26.28 6.52 8.72
N ASN A 192 25.86 6.58 7.45
CA ASN A 192 24.46 6.45 7.05
C ASN A 192 24.13 5.06 6.46
N TYR A 193 25.09 4.14 6.49
CA TYR A 193 24.91 2.77 6.06
C TYR A 193 24.54 1.90 7.27
N SER A 194 23.30 1.42 7.27
CA SER A 194 22.91 0.29 8.11
C SER A 194 22.90 -0.95 7.23
N GLU A 195 23.71 -1.95 7.59
CA GLU A 195 23.67 -3.23 6.89
C GLU A 195 22.24 -3.78 6.97
N PRO A 196 21.58 -4.05 5.84
CA PRO A 196 20.25 -4.60 5.89
C PRO A 196 20.34 -6.03 6.47
N GLU A 197 19.75 -6.26 7.65
CA GLU A 197 19.68 -7.59 8.29
C GLU A 197 19.07 -8.67 7.37
N ILE A 198 18.35 -8.23 6.34
CA ILE A 198 17.65 -9.09 5.39
C ILE A 198 18.49 -9.22 4.12
N ASN A 199 18.94 -10.43 3.81
CA ASN A 199 19.58 -10.78 2.55
C ASN A 199 18.75 -10.28 1.34
N GLY A 200 19.39 -9.50 0.46
CA GLY A 200 18.74 -8.88 -0.71
C GLY A 200 18.05 -9.88 -1.64
N PHE A 201 18.59 -11.11 -1.74
CA PHE A 201 17.97 -12.19 -2.50
C PHE A 201 16.61 -12.60 -1.93
N TRP A 202 16.50 -12.78 -0.61
CA TRP A 202 15.24 -13.17 0.03
C TRP A 202 14.20 -12.05 -0.01
N LEU A 203 14.64 -10.79 0.13
CA LEU A 203 13.73 -9.67 -0.06
C LEU A 203 13.20 -9.59 -1.50
N PHE A 204 14.06 -9.78 -2.50
CA PHE A 204 13.64 -9.84 -3.90
C PHE A 204 12.57 -10.92 -4.12
N VAL A 205 12.82 -12.13 -3.62
CA VAL A 205 11.90 -13.28 -3.76
C VAL A 205 10.57 -13.00 -3.07
N LEU A 206 10.58 -12.52 -1.82
CA LEU A 206 9.38 -12.20 -1.06
C LEU A 206 8.56 -11.07 -1.70
N LEU A 207 9.22 -10.00 -2.16
CA LEU A 207 8.55 -8.87 -2.80
C LEU A 207 7.92 -9.30 -4.12
N THR A 208 8.66 -10.06 -4.95
CA THR A 208 8.17 -10.57 -6.24
C THR A 208 6.96 -11.48 -6.04
N LEU A 209 7.01 -12.36 -5.03
CA LEU A 209 5.90 -13.28 -4.74
C LEU A 209 4.68 -12.53 -4.21
N SER A 210 4.87 -11.58 -3.28
CA SER A 210 3.76 -10.81 -2.68
C SER A 210 3.07 -9.90 -3.70
N LEU A 211 3.83 -9.17 -4.52
CA LEU A 211 3.28 -8.30 -5.58
C LEU A 211 2.60 -9.13 -6.67
N GLY A 212 3.19 -10.28 -7.03
CA GLY A 212 2.59 -11.22 -7.96
C GLY A 212 1.24 -11.75 -7.46
N LEU A 213 1.19 -12.25 -6.23
CA LEU A 213 -0.05 -12.74 -5.63
C LEU A 213 -1.10 -11.64 -5.46
N SER A 214 -0.71 -10.45 -4.96
CA SER A 214 -1.60 -9.31 -4.76
C SER A 214 -2.22 -8.86 -6.08
N SER A 215 -1.44 -8.86 -7.15
CA SER A 215 -1.92 -8.44 -8.46
C SER A 215 -2.82 -9.49 -9.11
N ILE A 216 -2.54 -10.78 -8.92
CA ILE A 216 -3.43 -11.87 -9.33
C ILE A 216 -4.76 -11.77 -8.58
N THR A 217 -4.72 -11.57 -7.26
CA THR A 217 -5.94 -11.41 -6.45
C THR A 217 -6.73 -10.17 -6.86
N LEU A 218 -6.07 -9.04 -7.13
CA LEU A 218 -6.74 -7.85 -7.66
C LEU A 218 -7.40 -8.12 -9.02
N LEU A 219 -6.71 -8.83 -9.92
CA LEU A 219 -7.26 -9.19 -11.23
C LEU A 219 -8.44 -10.16 -11.10
N LEU A 220 -8.39 -11.12 -10.18
CA LEU A 220 -9.52 -11.98 -9.84
C LEU A 220 -10.69 -11.17 -9.27
N VAL A 221 -10.44 -10.23 -8.36
CA VAL A 221 -11.48 -9.36 -7.80
C VAL A 221 -12.11 -8.49 -8.88
N ILE A 222 -11.35 -7.92 -9.81
CA ILE A 222 -11.90 -7.13 -10.92
C ILE A 222 -12.72 -8.03 -11.87
N ARG A 223 -12.16 -9.19 -12.26
CA ARG A 223 -12.78 -10.10 -13.22
C ARG A 223 -14.05 -10.74 -12.68
N TYR A 224 -14.06 -11.13 -11.41
CA TYR A 224 -15.18 -11.83 -10.79
C TYR A 224 -16.10 -10.90 -9.98
N GLY A 225 -15.58 -9.83 -9.37
CA GLY A 225 -16.37 -8.85 -8.62
C GLY A 225 -17.30 -8.00 -9.50
N GLY A 226 -16.94 -7.77 -10.77
CA GLY A 226 -17.84 -7.15 -11.75
C GLY A 226 -19.11 -7.97 -12.02
N SER A 227 -18.99 -9.31 -12.03
CA SER A 227 -20.12 -10.22 -12.26
C SER A 227 -21.11 -10.24 -11.10
N VAL A 228 -20.63 -10.10 -9.86
CA VAL A 228 -21.46 -10.04 -8.65
C VAL A 228 -22.20 -8.71 -8.59
N SER A 229 -21.55 -7.61 -8.97
CA SER A 229 -22.13 -6.26 -8.97
C SER A 229 -23.25 -6.08 -10.00
N MET A 230 -23.10 -6.63 -11.21
CA MET A 230 -24.18 -6.62 -12.21
C MET A 230 -25.40 -7.46 -11.78
N ARG A 231 -25.16 -8.62 -11.15
CA ARG A 231 -26.23 -9.49 -10.64
C ARG A 231 -27.01 -8.86 -9.48
N LEU A 232 -26.34 -8.10 -8.61
CA LEU A 232 -26.97 -7.33 -7.52
C LEU A 232 -27.79 -6.14 -8.05
N GLY A 233 -27.34 -5.47 -9.11
CA GLY A 233 -28.10 -4.39 -9.76
C GLY A 233 -29.41 -4.89 -10.40
N LEU A 234 -29.37 -6.04 -11.06
CA LEU A 234 -30.55 -6.69 -11.65
C LEU A 234 -31.52 -7.20 -10.58
N PHE A 235 -31.01 -7.73 -9.47
CA PHE A 235 -31.81 -8.15 -8.32
C PHE A 235 -32.67 -7.02 -7.75
N GLY A 236 -32.09 -5.82 -7.58
CA GLY A 236 -32.82 -4.65 -7.07
C GLY A 236 -33.95 -4.18 -8.00
N ARG A 237 -33.76 -4.30 -9.33
CA ARG A 237 -34.77 -3.95 -10.33
C ARG A 237 -35.92 -4.95 -10.33
N ASN A 238 -35.62 -6.25 -10.36
CA ASN A 238 -36.63 -7.30 -10.47
C ASN A 238 -37.47 -7.43 -9.18
N ALA A 239 -36.87 -7.17 -8.01
CA ALA A 239 -37.61 -7.12 -6.75
C ALA A 239 -38.63 -5.96 -6.71
N ARG A 240 -38.33 -4.81 -7.35
CA ARG A 240 -39.30 -3.72 -7.50
C ARG A 240 -40.42 -4.07 -8.48
N THR A 241 -40.07 -4.70 -9.61
CA THR A 241 -41.08 -5.18 -10.58
C THR A 241 -42.05 -6.16 -9.93
N LEU A 242 -41.55 -7.14 -9.16
CA LEU A 242 -42.41 -8.10 -8.45
C LEU A 242 -43.33 -7.43 -7.41
N ARG A 243 -42.86 -6.41 -6.69
CA ARG A 243 -43.71 -5.64 -5.76
C ARG A 243 -44.84 -4.92 -6.50
N ARG A 244 -44.50 -4.25 -7.60
CA ARG A 244 -45.49 -3.56 -8.44
C ARG A 244 -46.53 -4.54 -9.01
N LEU A 245 -46.10 -5.69 -9.51
CA LEU A 245 -47.02 -6.72 -10.02
C LEU A 245 -47.94 -7.27 -8.94
N ARG A 246 -47.47 -7.38 -7.69
CA ARG A 246 -48.32 -7.74 -6.54
C ARG A 246 -49.35 -6.67 -6.23
N ASP A 247 -48.95 -5.40 -6.18
CA ASP A 247 -49.88 -4.29 -5.95
C ASP A 247 -50.96 -4.22 -7.05
N GLU A 248 -50.58 -4.49 -8.30
CA GLU A 248 -51.51 -4.56 -9.44
C GLU A 248 -52.44 -5.78 -9.36
N LEU A 249 -51.94 -6.95 -8.92
CA LEU A 249 -52.76 -8.15 -8.67
C LEU A 249 -53.75 -7.95 -7.52
N ASP A 250 -53.34 -7.30 -6.43
CA ASP A 250 -54.20 -6.99 -5.29
C ASP A 250 -55.31 -6.01 -5.70
N ALA A 251 -54.99 -5.01 -6.53
CA ALA A 251 -55.99 -4.10 -7.11
C ALA A 251 -56.98 -4.82 -8.04
N LEU A 252 -56.51 -5.75 -8.87
CA LEU A 252 -57.34 -6.59 -9.73
C LEU A 252 -58.28 -7.50 -8.91
N ALA A 253 -57.79 -8.06 -7.81
CA ALA A 253 -58.60 -8.87 -6.89
C ALA A 253 -59.69 -8.05 -6.19
N LEU A 254 -59.38 -6.82 -5.76
CA LEU A 254 -60.37 -5.90 -5.19
C LEU A 254 -61.43 -5.49 -6.22
N GLY A 255 -61.05 -5.26 -7.48
CA GLY A 255 -61.99 -4.97 -8.56
C GLY A 255 -62.91 -6.14 -8.93
N LEU A 256 -62.43 -7.39 -8.77
CA LEU A 256 -63.23 -8.59 -8.98
C LEU A 256 -64.39 -8.69 -7.97
N ASP A 257 -64.16 -8.36 -6.70
CA ASP A 257 -65.21 -8.38 -5.66
C ASP A 257 -66.32 -7.35 -5.95
N ASP A 258 -65.95 -6.14 -6.38
CA ASP A 258 -66.92 -5.12 -6.82
C ASP A 258 -67.71 -5.58 -8.07
N SER A 259 -67.05 -6.28 -9.00
CA SER A 259 -67.70 -6.82 -10.21
C SER A 259 -68.70 -7.93 -9.89
N ARG A 260 -68.39 -8.80 -8.90
CA ARG A 260 -69.31 -9.84 -8.41
C ARG A 260 -70.53 -9.23 -7.73
N LEU A 261 -70.36 -8.15 -6.97
CA LEU A 261 -71.46 -7.40 -6.36
C LEU A 261 -72.38 -6.75 -7.41
N ASN A 262 -71.83 -6.13 -8.45
CA ASN A 262 -72.62 -5.51 -9.53
C ASN A 262 -73.29 -6.53 -10.46
N ALA A 263 -72.65 -7.66 -10.74
CA ALA A 263 -73.24 -8.74 -11.54
C ALA A 263 -74.48 -9.34 -10.86
N VAL A 264 -74.46 -9.47 -9.53
CA VAL A 264 -75.62 -9.93 -8.75
C VAL A 264 -76.72 -8.86 -8.68
N ALA A 265 -76.37 -7.57 -8.63
CA ALA A 265 -77.34 -6.48 -8.67
C ALA A 265 -78.07 -6.38 -10.04
N GLY A 266 -77.38 -6.65 -11.15
CA GLY A 266 -77.96 -6.61 -12.50
C GLY A 266 -78.85 -7.82 -12.86
N LEU A 267 -78.67 -8.96 -12.18
CA LEU A 267 -79.49 -10.16 -12.37
C LEU A 267 -80.78 -10.18 -11.54
N GLY A 268 -80.94 -9.26 -10.59
CA GLY A 268 -82.13 -9.11 -9.75
C GLY A 268 -83.24 -8.23 -10.33
N ALA A 269 -83.00 -7.55 -11.46
CA ALA A 269 -83.91 -6.54 -12.01
C ALA A 269 -84.18 -6.73 -13.51
N SER A 270 -84.83 -7.83 -13.89
CA SER A 270 -86.00 -7.82 -14.80
C SER A 270 -86.47 -9.25 -15.09
N PRO A 271 -87.77 -9.57 -14.98
CA PRO A 271 -88.32 -10.82 -15.46
C PRO A 271 -88.60 -10.75 -16.96
N THR A 272 -88.67 -11.92 -17.58
CA THR A 272 -89.14 -12.24 -18.94
C THR A 272 -88.11 -12.36 -20.07
N ASP A 273 -88.04 -13.61 -20.53
CA ASP A 273 -87.94 -14.06 -21.91
C ASP A 273 -86.59 -14.56 -22.47
N SER A 274 -86.77 -15.57 -23.29
CA SER A 274 -85.90 -16.66 -23.69
C SER A 274 -84.88 -16.31 -24.77
N LYS A 275 -83.58 -16.56 -24.49
CA LYS A 275 -82.51 -17.08 -25.37
C LYS A 275 -81.14 -16.64 -24.84
N THR A 276 -80.50 -17.58 -24.18
CA THR A 276 -79.15 -17.63 -23.61
C THR A 276 -78.12 -16.62 -24.15
N PRO A 277 -77.81 -15.56 -23.38
CA PRO A 277 -76.55 -14.81 -23.49
C PRO A 277 -75.62 -15.03 -22.28
N GLY A 278 -76.03 -15.83 -21.28
CA GLY A 278 -75.34 -15.96 -19.99
C GLY A 278 -74.13 -16.90 -19.96
N THR A 279 -74.05 -17.89 -20.86
CA THR A 279 -73.03 -18.96 -20.78
C THR A 279 -71.63 -18.53 -21.20
N VAL A 280 -71.50 -17.61 -22.17
CA VAL A 280 -70.19 -17.13 -22.65
C VAL A 280 -69.56 -16.14 -21.66
N ALA A 281 -70.36 -15.24 -21.10
CA ALA A 281 -69.88 -14.31 -20.08
C ALA A 281 -69.44 -15.04 -18.81
N GLU A 282 -70.16 -16.09 -18.42
CA GLU A 282 -69.81 -16.91 -17.26
C GLU A 282 -68.55 -17.78 -17.50
N SER A 283 -68.40 -18.38 -18.69
CA SER A 283 -67.19 -19.13 -19.03
C SER A 283 -65.95 -18.25 -19.03
N ASP A 284 -66.06 -17.04 -19.59
CA ASP A 284 -64.96 -16.09 -19.65
C ASP A 284 -64.59 -15.59 -18.25
N GLN A 285 -65.57 -15.37 -17.36
CA GLN A 285 -65.33 -14.99 -15.97
C GLN A 285 -64.60 -16.10 -15.20
N ARG A 286 -64.99 -17.37 -15.35
CA ARG A 286 -64.30 -18.50 -14.72
C ARG A 286 -62.85 -18.63 -15.20
N ILE A 287 -62.58 -18.35 -16.48
CA ILE A 287 -61.21 -18.33 -17.02
C ILE A 287 -60.40 -17.18 -16.41
N TYR A 288 -61.01 -16.00 -16.21
CA TYR A 288 -60.36 -14.86 -15.55
C TYR A 288 -59.98 -15.21 -14.11
N GLU A 289 -60.95 -15.70 -13.33
CA GLU A 289 -60.75 -16.04 -11.92
C GLU A 289 -59.68 -17.11 -11.74
N ARG A 290 -59.69 -18.16 -12.58
CA ARG A 290 -58.66 -19.20 -12.56
C ARG A 290 -57.28 -18.66 -12.91
N THR A 291 -57.20 -17.73 -13.88
CA THR A 291 -55.93 -17.11 -14.29
C THR A 291 -55.41 -16.17 -13.20
N LEU A 292 -56.28 -15.42 -12.52
CA LEU A 292 -55.93 -14.56 -11.40
C LEU A 292 -55.36 -15.37 -10.22
N VAL A 293 -56.03 -16.46 -9.83
CA VAL A 293 -55.55 -17.36 -8.76
C VAL A 293 -54.20 -17.99 -9.12
N MET A 294 -54.01 -18.36 -10.39
CA MET A 294 -52.73 -18.89 -10.90
C MET A 294 -51.62 -17.83 -10.83
N ALA A 295 -51.90 -16.59 -11.26
CA ALA A 295 -50.95 -15.48 -11.19
C ALA A 295 -50.53 -15.17 -9.74
N TRP A 296 -51.49 -15.18 -8.81
CA TRP A 296 -51.23 -14.97 -7.39
C TRP A 296 -50.33 -16.06 -6.80
N ARG A 297 -50.58 -17.33 -7.15
CA ARG A 297 -49.74 -18.45 -6.72
C ARG A 297 -48.31 -18.37 -7.27
N ILE A 298 -48.14 -17.98 -8.53
CA ILE A 298 -46.81 -17.77 -9.13
C ILE A 298 -46.09 -16.63 -8.42
N SER A 299 -46.79 -15.53 -8.11
CA SER A 299 -46.22 -14.42 -7.35
C SER A 299 -45.77 -14.83 -5.94
N GLU A 300 -46.52 -15.68 -5.26
CA GLU A 300 -46.17 -16.18 -3.92
C GLU A 300 -44.95 -17.11 -3.96
N ASP A 301 -44.90 -18.01 -4.95
CA ASP A 301 -43.74 -18.88 -5.16
C ASP A 301 -42.46 -18.06 -5.40
N LEU A 302 -42.52 -17.07 -6.29
CA LEU A 302 -41.40 -16.15 -6.57
C LEU A 302 -40.98 -15.33 -5.34
N ALA A 303 -41.91 -14.99 -4.46
CA ALA A 303 -41.64 -14.24 -3.23
C ALA A 303 -41.06 -15.10 -2.10
N SER A 304 -41.29 -16.41 -2.12
CA SER A 304 -40.81 -17.36 -1.09
C SER A 304 -39.42 -17.94 -1.38
N ARG A 305 -38.92 -17.85 -2.62
CA ARG A 305 -37.61 -18.43 -3.00
C ARG A 305 -36.42 -17.83 -2.23
N PRO A 306 -35.38 -18.62 -1.89
CA PRO A 306 -34.18 -18.13 -1.22
C PRO A 306 -33.29 -17.28 -2.14
N LEU A 307 -32.43 -16.45 -1.54
CA LEU A 307 -31.63 -15.44 -2.24
C LEU A 307 -30.75 -16.02 -3.36
N SER A 308 -30.22 -17.23 -3.18
CA SER A 308 -29.44 -17.96 -4.18
C SER A 308 -30.27 -18.37 -5.40
N GLY A 309 -31.54 -18.75 -5.21
CA GLY A 309 -32.45 -19.11 -6.29
C GLY A 309 -33.02 -17.89 -7.05
N ARG A 310 -33.05 -16.72 -6.43
CA ARG A 310 -33.48 -15.45 -7.07
C ARG A 310 -32.43 -14.83 -7.98
N LEU A 311 -31.19 -15.28 -7.86
CA LEU A 311 -30.06 -14.84 -8.69
C LEU A 311 -29.90 -15.69 -9.97
N ASP A 312 -30.73 -16.71 -10.14
CA ASP A 312 -30.71 -17.59 -11.31
C ASP A 312 -31.46 -16.97 -12.51
N ALA A 313 -31.05 -17.35 -13.72
CA ALA A 313 -31.67 -16.90 -14.97
C ALA A 313 -33.14 -17.34 -15.08
N GLY A 314 -33.52 -18.48 -14.50
CA GLY A 314 -34.92 -18.95 -14.48
C GLY A 314 -35.85 -17.99 -13.73
N TYR A 315 -35.38 -17.32 -12.69
CA TYR A 315 -36.18 -16.37 -11.90
C TYR A 315 -36.64 -15.16 -12.72
N VAL A 316 -35.80 -14.68 -13.64
CA VAL A 316 -36.12 -13.53 -14.50
C VAL A 316 -37.19 -13.90 -15.51
N ALA A 317 -37.05 -15.05 -16.17
CA ALA A 317 -38.02 -15.54 -17.13
C ALA A 317 -39.41 -15.77 -16.51
N GLU A 318 -39.46 -16.21 -15.26
CA GLU A 318 -40.71 -16.40 -14.52
C GLU A 318 -41.37 -15.06 -14.11
N ILE A 319 -40.58 -14.02 -13.79
CA ILE A 319 -41.12 -12.66 -13.56
C ILE A 319 -41.69 -12.07 -14.85
N ASP A 320 -40.98 -12.19 -15.98
CA ASP A 320 -41.45 -11.69 -17.28
C ASP A 320 -42.75 -12.41 -17.72
N HIS A 321 -42.85 -13.70 -17.42
CA HIS A 321 -44.07 -14.47 -17.63
C HIS A 321 -45.23 -13.96 -16.77
N LEU A 322 -44.99 -13.68 -15.48
CA LEU A 322 -45.99 -13.10 -14.58
C LEU A 322 -46.45 -11.72 -15.05
N GLU A 323 -45.53 -10.85 -15.49
CA GLU A 323 -45.84 -9.52 -16.05
C GLU A 323 -46.75 -9.61 -17.27
N THR A 324 -46.50 -10.58 -18.14
CA THR A 324 -47.36 -10.84 -19.32
C THR A 324 -48.78 -11.22 -18.90
N ILE A 325 -48.93 -12.08 -17.89
CA ILE A 325 -50.24 -12.51 -17.37
C ILE A 325 -50.98 -11.33 -16.73
N VAL A 326 -50.33 -10.54 -15.87
CA VAL A 326 -50.93 -9.38 -15.20
C VAL A 326 -51.39 -8.32 -16.19
N THR A 327 -50.56 -8.03 -17.20
CA THR A 327 -50.90 -7.06 -18.26
C THR A 327 -52.14 -7.51 -19.05
N ALA A 328 -52.22 -8.80 -19.39
CA ALA A 328 -53.38 -9.35 -20.09
C ALA A 328 -54.67 -9.29 -19.24
N LEU A 329 -54.57 -9.53 -17.93
CA LEU A 329 -55.69 -9.40 -16.99
C LEU A 329 -56.17 -7.95 -16.85
N GLY A 330 -55.23 -6.99 -16.73
CA GLY A 330 -55.55 -5.57 -16.60
C GLY A 330 -56.17 -4.95 -17.86
N LEU A 331 -55.69 -5.32 -19.05
CA LEU A 331 -56.30 -4.88 -20.31
C LEU A 331 -57.76 -5.34 -20.43
N ARG A 332 -58.04 -6.57 -19.99
CA ARG A 332 -59.38 -7.15 -20.05
C ARG A 332 -60.35 -6.47 -19.07
N GLU A 333 -59.93 -6.22 -17.83
CA GLU A 333 -60.79 -5.55 -16.85
C GLU A 333 -61.18 -4.13 -17.31
N ASN A 334 -60.23 -3.40 -17.89
CA ASN A 334 -60.49 -2.07 -18.45
C ASN A 334 -61.48 -2.11 -19.63
N ASP A 335 -61.40 -3.13 -20.49
CA ASP A 335 -62.37 -3.30 -21.58
C ASP A 335 -63.77 -3.66 -21.06
N VAL A 336 -63.86 -4.50 -20.03
CA VAL A 336 -65.15 -4.81 -19.37
C VAL A 336 -65.74 -3.56 -18.73
N LYS A 337 -64.97 -2.81 -17.94
CA LYS A 337 -65.41 -1.53 -17.34
C LYS A 337 -65.91 -0.55 -18.41
N ARG A 338 -65.20 -0.43 -19.53
CA ARG A 338 -65.58 0.42 -20.67
C ARG A 338 -66.91 -0.02 -21.29
N ARG A 339 -67.09 -1.32 -21.53
CA ARG A 339 -68.34 -1.88 -22.09
C ARG A 339 -69.51 -1.70 -21.12
N THR A 340 -69.30 -1.92 -19.83
CA THR A 340 -70.31 -1.69 -18.80
C THR A 340 -70.70 -0.21 -18.71
N GLN A 341 -69.74 0.72 -18.79
CA GLN A 341 -70.02 2.15 -18.88
C GLN A 341 -70.82 2.52 -20.14
N GLN A 342 -70.45 1.98 -21.31
CA GLN A 342 -71.20 2.19 -22.55
C GLN A 342 -72.64 1.66 -22.47
N LEU A 343 -72.83 0.51 -21.80
CA LEU A 343 -74.16 -0.06 -21.57
C LEU A 343 -74.97 0.75 -20.55
N LEU A 344 -74.34 1.23 -19.48
CA LEU A 344 -74.98 2.13 -18.51
C LEU A 344 -75.36 3.46 -19.18
N ASP A 345 -74.49 4.05 -19.99
CA ASP A 345 -74.77 5.28 -20.75
C ASP A 345 -75.90 5.09 -21.77
N ALA A 346 -75.96 3.92 -22.41
CA ALA A 346 -77.04 3.54 -23.32
C ALA A 346 -78.37 3.29 -22.59
N THR A 347 -78.32 2.71 -21.39
CA THR A 347 -79.52 2.38 -20.58
C THR A 347 -80.09 3.61 -19.85
N PHE A 348 -79.23 4.51 -19.38
CA PHE A 348 -79.62 5.76 -18.72
C PHE A 348 -79.84 6.94 -19.68
N GLY A 349 -79.83 6.71 -21.00
CA GLY A 349 -80.27 7.69 -21.99
C GLY A 349 -79.43 8.98 -22.01
N ARG A 350 -78.10 8.88 -21.95
CA ARG A 350 -77.20 10.00 -22.31
C ARG A 350 -76.55 9.78 -23.66
N SER A 351 -77.35 9.51 -24.69
CA SER A 351 -76.88 9.61 -26.07
C SER A 351 -76.88 11.09 -26.50
N LYS A 352 -75.71 11.73 -26.49
CA LYS A 352 -75.52 12.91 -27.34
C LYS A 352 -75.48 12.43 -28.80
N PHE A 353 -76.63 12.42 -29.45
CA PHE A 353 -76.69 12.34 -30.91
C PHE A 353 -76.18 13.67 -31.50
N PRO A 354 -75.32 13.64 -32.54
CA PRO A 354 -75.02 14.84 -33.32
C PRO A 354 -76.27 15.22 -34.13
N LYS A 355 -76.70 16.47 -33.99
CA LYS A 355 -77.84 17.03 -34.73
C LYS A 355 -77.42 17.22 -36.19
N ASN A 356 -77.96 16.39 -37.07
CA ASN A 356 -77.96 16.64 -38.50
C ASN A 356 -79.17 17.53 -38.83
N SER A 357 -78.95 18.79 -39.17
CA SER A 357 -79.97 19.67 -39.74
C SER A 357 -79.61 19.97 -41.19
N GLY A 358 -80.30 19.31 -42.11
CA GLY A 358 -80.32 19.65 -43.53
C GLY A 358 -81.29 20.80 -43.81
N HIS A 359 -80.80 21.77 -44.59
CA HIS A 359 -81.45 22.63 -45.60
C HIS A 359 -82.98 22.91 -45.55
N THR A 360 -83.35 24.19 -45.57
CA THR A 360 -83.89 24.94 -46.75
C THR A 360 -84.50 26.28 -46.30
N GLY A 361 -84.32 27.33 -47.12
CA GLY A 361 -84.92 28.66 -46.93
C GLY A 361 -83.97 29.79 -47.28
#